data_AF-Q9Z1I1-F1
#
_entry.id   AF-Q9Z1I1-F1
#
_cell.length_a   1.000
_cell.length_b   1.000
_cell.length_c   1.000
_cell.angle_alpha   90.00
_cell.angle_beta   90.00
_cell.angle_gamma   90.00
#
_symmetry.space_group_name_H-M   'P 1'
#
loop_
_entity.id
_entity.type
_entity.pdbx_description
1 polymer ?
#
loop_
_entity_poly.entity_id
_entity_poly.type
_entity_poly.pdbx_seq_one_letter_code
_entity_poly.pdbx_strand_id
1 'polypeptide(L)'
;EERVQKSFPHPIDKWAIADAQSAIEKRKRRNPLLLPVDKIHPSLKEVLGYKVDYHVSLYIVAVLEYISADILKLAGNYVFNIRHYEISQQDIKVSMCADKVLMDMFDQDDDIGLVSLCEEEPCSSGELNYYDLVRTEIAEERQYLRELNMIIKVFREAFLSDKKLFKSSEIEKIFSNISDIHELTVKLLGLIEDTVEMTDEGSP
;
A
#
# COMPACT_ATOMS: atom_id res chain seq x y z
N GLU A 1 -18.48 -14.91 1.83
CA GLU A 1 -18.93 -13.71 1.10
C GLU A 1 -19.86 -12.82 1.92
N GLU A 2 -21.10 -13.24 2.23
CA GLU A 2 -22.06 -12.39 2.97
C GLU A 2 -21.51 -11.84 4.30
N ARG A 3 -20.75 -12.66 5.04
CA ARG A 3 -20.07 -12.20 6.28
C ARG A 3 -19.09 -11.06 5.99
N VAL A 4 -18.26 -11.18 4.96
CA VAL A 4 -17.28 -10.15 4.55
C VAL A 4 -18.02 -8.85 4.22
N GLN A 5 -19.08 -8.93 3.42
CA GLN A 5 -19.88 -7.77 3.04
C GLN A 5 -20.54 -7.05 4.23
N LYS A 6 -20.87 -7.78 5.30
CA LYS A 6 -21.50 -7.20 6.50
C LYS A 6 -20.52 -6.65 7.53
N SER A 7 -19.32 -7.23 7.63
CA SER A 7 -18.36 -6.89 8.69
C SER A 7 -17.19 -6.05 8.22
N PHE A 8 -16.83 -6.09 6.94
CA PHE A 8 -15.71 -5.32 6.40
C PHE A 8 -16.23 -3.93 6.01
N PRO A 9 -15.56 -2.83 6.41
CA PRO A 9 -16.00 -1.50 6.04
C PRO A 9 -15.86 -1.23 4.52
N HIS A 10 -16.64 -0.28 4.00
CA HIS A 10 -16.51 0.13 2.60
C HIS A 10 -15.25 1.00 2.39
N PRO A 11 -14.43 0.81 1.34
CA PRO A 11 -14.60 -0.09 0.20
C PRO A 11 -13.86 -1.44 0.29
N ILE A 12 -13.22 -1.76 1.40
CA ILE A 12 -12.37 -2.97 1.52
C ILE A 12 -13.17 -4.26 1.31
N ASP A 13 -14.46 -4.24 1.65
CA ASP A 13 -15.42 -5.31 1.42
C ASP A 13 -15.47 -5.76 -0.05
N LYS A 14 -15.62 -4.81 -0.97
CA LYS A 14 -15.76 -5.10 -2.41
C LYS A 14 -14.47 -5.64 -2.99
N TRP A 15 -13.34 -5.06 -2.62
CA TRP A 15 -12.04 -5.48 -3.13
C TRP A 15 -11.64 -6.86 -2.62
N ALA A 16 -11.85 -7.13 -1.32
CA ALA A 16 -11.57 -8.43 -0.72
C ALA A 16 -12.42 -9.55 -1.35
N ILE A 17 -13.72 -9.30 -1.59
CA ILE A 17 -14.59 -10.29 -2.26
C ILE A 17 -14.12 -10.55 -3.69
N ALA A 18 -13.82 -9.50 -4.45
CA ALA A 18 -13.38 -9.63 -5.84
C ALA A 18 -12.04 -10.38 -5.98
N ASP A 19 -11.07 -10.10 -5.11
CA ASP A 19 -9.78 -10.82 -5.14
C ASP A 19 -9.95 -12.27 -4.71
N ALA A 20 -10.73 -12.54 -3.66
CA ALA A 20 -10.98 -13.91 -3.20
C ALA A 20 -11.69 -14.76 -4.26
N GLN A 21 -12.70 -14.22 -4.95
CA GLN A 21 -13.37 -14.89 -6.06
C GLN A 21 -12.38 -15.17 -7.21
N SER A 22 -11.59 -14.16 -7.61
CA SER A 22 -10.56 -14.33 -8.65
C SER A 22 -9.50 -15.37 -8.27
N ALA A 23 -9.15 -15.50 -6.99
CA ALA A 23 -8.18 -16.47 -6.50
C ALA A 23 -8.69 -17.92 -6.61
N ILE A 24 -10.00 -18.14 -6.46
CA ILE A 24 -10.63 -19.48 -6.49
C ILE A 24 -11.02 -19.92 -7.90
N GLU A 25 -11.52 -18.99 -8.73
CA GLU A 25 -11.97 -19.30 -10.09
C GLU A 25 -10.80 -19.63 -11.03
N LYS A 26 -9.67 -18.95 -10.86
CA LYS A 26 -8.48 -19.19 -11.67
C LYS A 26 -7.70 -20.38 -11.11
N ARG A 27 -8.13 -21.61 -11.46
CA ARG A 27 -7.37 -22.87 -11.29
C ARG A 27 -5.94 -22.85 -11.90
N LYS A 28 -5.54 -21.74 -12.56
CA LYS A 28 -4.22 -21.47 -13.14
C LYS A 28 -3.76 -20.04 -12.83
N ARG A 29 -3.73 -19.62 -11.56
CA ARG A 29 -2.94 -18.43 -11.21
C ARG A 29 -1.46 -18.74 -11.46
N ARG A 30 -0.70 -17.73 -11.90
CA ARG A 30 0.78 -17.78 -11.94
C ARG A 30 1.37 -17.99 -10.53
N ASN A 31 0.64 -17.58 -9.48
CA ASN A 31 1.03 -17.72 -8.08
C ASN A 31 -0.14 -18.31 -7.27
N PRO A 32 -0.07 -19.56 -6.76
CA PRO A 32 -1.04 -20.09 -5.81
C PRO A 32 -1.10 -19.22 -4.54
N LEU A 33 -2.16 -19.37 -3.73
CA LEU A 33 -2.25 -18.76 -2.40
C LEU A 33 -0.95 -19.01 -1.64
N LEU A 34 -0.34 -17.95 -1.12
CA LEU A 34 0.93 -17.99 -0.40
C LEU A 34 0.76 -18.54 1.00
N LEU A 35 -0.40 -18.26 1.62
CA LEU A 35 -0.72 -18.81 2.93
C LEU A 35 -0.98 -20.32 2.86
N PRO A 36 -0.49 -21.11 3.83
CA PRO A 36 -0.54 -22.56 3.77
C PRO A 36 -1.95 -23.11 4.05
N VAL A 37 -2.78 -23.20 3.00
CA VAL A 37 -4.17 -23.68 3.07
C VAL A 37 -4.27 -25.04 3.76
N ASP A 38 -3.34 -25.96 3.48
CA ASP A 38 -3.36 -27.32 4.03
C ASP A 38 -3.12 -27.36 5.55
N LYS A 39 -2.51 -26.31 6.12
CA LYS A 39 -2.36 -26.15 7.57
C LYS A 39 -3.55 -25.41 8.17
N ILE A 40 -4.09 -24.41 7.46
CA ILE A 40 -5.21 -23.60 7.94
C ILE A 40 -6.54 -24.38 7.91
N HIS A 41 -6.76 -25.22 6.91
CA HIS A 41 -8.00 -25.99 6.76
C HIS A 41 -8.31 -26.89 7.97
N PRO A 42 -7.37 -27.69 8.50
CA PRO A 42 -7.57 -28.41 9.76
C PRO A 42 -7.87 -27.48 10.95
N SER A 43 -7.16 -26.36 11.09
CA SER A 43 -7.36 -25.41 12.20
C SER A 43 -8.74 -24.74 12.15
N LEU A 44 -9.28 -24.46 10.96
CA LEU A 44 -10.63 -23.92 10.81
C LEU A 44 -11.69 -24.87 11.39
N LYS A 45 -11.50 -26.18 11.27
CA LYS A 45 -12.40 -27.18 11.87
C LYS A 45 -12.36 -27.12 13.40
N GLU A 46 -11.19 -26.88 13.99
CA GLU A 46 -11.02 -26.76 15.44
C GLU A 46 -11.69 -25.49 15.97
N VAL A 47 -11.50 -24.36 15.29
CA VAL A 47 -12.07 -23.06 15.68
C VAL A 47 -13.59 -23.03 15.50
N LEU A 48 -14.11 -23.58 14.41
CA LEU A 48 -15.55 -23.56 14.10
C LEU A 48 -16.32 -24.71 14.76
N GLY A 49 -15.64 -25.78 15.19
CA GLY A 49 -16.26 -26.95 15.83
C GLY A 49 -16.96 -27.92 14.87
N TYR A 50 -16.91 -27.69 13.56
CA TYR A 50 -17.51 -28.56 12.53
C TYR A 50 -16.65 -28.64 11.26
N LYS A 51 -16.91 -29.66 10.43
CA LYS A 51 -16.18 -29.85 9.16
C LYS A 51 -16.57 -28.76 8.17
N VAL A 52 -15.56 -28.11 7.60
CA VAL A 52 -15.71 -27.09 6.55
C VAL A 52 -15.31 -27.69 5.21
N ASP A 53 -16.00 -27.31 4.13
CA ASP A 53 -15.62 -27.72 2.78
C ASP A 53 -14.30 -27.06 2.36
N TYR A 54 -13.45 -27.77 1.60
CA TYR A 54 -12.15 -27.26 1.21
C TYR A 54 -12.23 -25.97 0.38
N HIS A 55 -13.26 -25.80 -0.48
CA HIS A 55 -13.47 -24.57 -1.23
C HIS A 55 -13.82 -23.37 -0.32
N VAL A 56 -14.52 -23.63 0.79
CA VAL A 56 -14.81 -22.58 1.78
C VAL A 56 -13.51 -22.17 2.50
N SER A 57 -12.64 -23.13 2.82
CA SER A 57 -11.32 -22.80 3.38
C SER A 57 -10.44 -22.02 2.40
N LEU A 58 -10.44 -22.36 1.11
CA LEU A 58 -9.75 -21.58 0.08
C LEU A 58 -10.25 -20.13 0.05
N TYR A 59 -11.57 -19.93 0.13
CA TYR A 59 -12.15 -18.59 0.16
C TYR A 59 -11.69 -17.79 1.39
N ILE A 60 -11.75 -18.41 2.58
CA ILE A 60 -11.31 -17.77 3.82
C ILE A 60 -9.83 -17.38 3.73
N VAL A 61 -8.96 -18.30 3.28
CA VAL A 61 -7.53 -18.03 3.15
C VAL A 61 -7.24 -16.94 2.12
N ALA A 62 -7.98 -16.90 1.01
CA ALA A 62 -7.83 -15.83 0.02
C ALA A 62 -8.17 -14.44 0.61
N VAL A 63 -9.22 -14.34 1.43
CA VAL A 63 -9.56 -13.10 2.14
C VAL A 63 -8.47 -12.73 3.17
N LEU A 64 -7.96 -13.70 3.92
CA LEU A 64 -6.86 -13.48 4.88
C LEU A 64 -5.59 -12.96 4.18
N GLU A 65 -5.26 -13.53 3.02
CA GLU A 65 -4.09 -13.14 2.22
C GLU A 65 -4.24 -11.72 1.68
N TYR A 66 -5.44 -11.36 1.19
CA TYR A 66 -5.75 -10.00 0.75
C TYR A 66 -5.52 -8.98 1.87
N ILE A 67 -6.08 -9.23 3.07
CA ILE A 67 -5.93 -8.31 4.21
C ILE A 67 -4.47 -8.23 4.68
N SER A 68 -3.77 -9.37 4.72
CA SER A 68 -2.34 -9.40 5.06
C SER A 68 -1.52 -8.54 4.09
N ALA A 69 -1.78 -8.65 2.80
CA ALA A 69 -1.10 -7.87 1.77
C ALA A 69 -1.45 -6.37 1.88
N ASP A 70 -2.69 -6.02 2.22
CA ASP A 70 -3.14 -4.64 2.36
C ASP A 70 -2.46 -3.93 3.55
N ILE A 71 -2.40 -4.60 4.71
CA ILE A 71 -1.68 -4.11 5.90
C ILE A 71 -0.19 -3.91 5.59
N LEU A 72 0.47 -4.91 4.98
CA LEU A 72 1.89 -4.81 4.64
C LEU A 72 2.17 -3.74 3.58
N LYS A 73 1.26 -3.55 2.62
CA LYS A 73 1.35 -2.48 1.63
C LYS A 73 1.21 -1.11 2.28
N LEU A 74 0.27 -0.95 3.22
CA LEU A 74 0.08 0.28 3.98
C LEU A 74 1.32 0.60 4.84
N ALA A 75 1.79 -0.37 5.62
CA ALA A 75 2.99 -0.21 6.46
C ALA A 75 4.24 0.04 5.61
N GLY A 76 4.40 -0.69 4.51
CA GLY A 76 5.49 -0.49 3.55
C GLY A 76 5.47 0.91 2.92
N ASN A 77 4.29 1.43 2.57
CA ASN A 77 4.16 2.79 2.07
C ASN A 77 4.53 3.83 3.15
N TYR A 78 4.10 3.62 4.39
CA TYR A 78 4.45 4.50 5.52
C TYR A 78 5.97 4.53 5.75
N VAL A 79 6.58 3.36 5.92
CA VAL A 79 8.03 3.16 6.11
C VAL A 79 8.83 3.79 4.98
N PHE A 80 8.39 3.59 3.74
CA PHE A 80 9.04 4.16 2.56
C PHE A 80 8.93 5.69 2.53
N ASN A 81 7.83 6.27 3.02
CA ASN A 81 7.66 7.73 3.07
C ASN A 81 8.56 8.39 4.14
N ILE A 82 8.81 7.71 5.27
CA ILE A 82 9.73 8.18 6.31
C ILE A 82 11.19 7.77 6.07
N ARG A 83 11.49 7.15 4.91
CA ARG A 83 12.83 6.73 4.48
C ARG A 83 13.50 5.71 5.37
N HIS A 84 12.69 4.88 6.01
CA HIS A 84 13.18 3.69 6.69
C HIS A 84 13.15 2.51 5.69
N TYR A 85 14.14 1.61 5.75
CA TYR A 85 14.29 0.50 4.79
C TYR A 85 13.92 -0.86 5.39
N GLU A 86 13.46 -0.87 6.63
CA GLU A 86 12.99 -2.05 7.35
C GLU A 86 11.59 -1.78 7.90
N ILE A 87 10.68 -2.75 7.84
CA ILE A 87 9.36 -2.58 8.45
C ILE A 87 9.41 -3.13 9.88
N SER A 88 9.27 -2.25 10.87
CA SER A 88 9.17 -2.63 12.28
C SER A 88 7.72 -2.86 12.72
N GLN A 89 7.55 -3.47 13.89
CA GLN A 89 6.22 -3.61 14.49
C GLN A 89 5.57 -2.25 14.79
N GLN A 90 6.37 -1.25 15.17
CA GLN A 90 5.87 0.09 15.47
C GLN A 90 5.32 0.77 14.21
N ASP A 91 5.98 0.58 13.07
CA ASP A 91 5.53 1.13 11.78
C ASP A 91 4.17 0.56 11.36
N ILE A 92 3.95 -0.74 11.59
CA ILE A 92 2.66 -1.38 11.35
C ILE A 92 1.59 -0.74 12.24
N LYS A 93 1.86 -0.53 13.54
CA LYS A 93 0.90 0.11 14.45
C LYS A 93 0.55 1.53 14.00
N VAL A 94 1.56 2.36 13.73
CA VAL A 94 1.36 3.77 13.35
C VAL A 94 0.58 3.88 12.05
N SER A 95 0.97 3.09 11.04
CA SER A 95 0.29 3.09 9.75
C SER A 95 -1.16 2.61 9.84
N MET A 96 -1.43 1.56 10.62
CA MET A 96 -2.78 1.08 10.92
C MET A 96 -3.65 2.14 11.62
N CYS A 97 -3.12 2.85 12.62
CA CYS A 97 -3.86 3.91 13.31
C CYS A 97 -4.24 5.08 12.38
N ALA A 98 -3.46 5.31 11.32
CA ALA A 98 -3.75 6.34 10.32
C ALA A 98 -4.82 5.92 9.30
N ASP A 99 -5.06 4.61 9.13
CA ASP A 99 -6.05 4.08 8.20
C ASP A 99 -7.38 3.80 8.91
N LYS A 100 -8.39 4.64 8.62
CA LYS A 100 -9.71 4.53 9.25
C LYS A 100 -10.43 3.23 8.90
N VAL A 101 -10.23 2.70 7.70
CA VAL A 101 -10.96 1.50 7.24
C VAL A 101 -10.43 0.27 7.97
N LEU A 102 -9.11 0.16 8.11
CA LEU A 102 -8.50 -0.91 8.88
C LEU A 102 -8.68 -0.71 10.38
N MET A 103 -8.61 0.52 10.92
CA MET A 103 -9.04 0.78 12.30
C MET A 103 -10.46 0.30 12.54
N ASP A 104 -11.46 0.75 11.78
CA ASP A 104 -12.86 0.34 11.95
C ASP A 104 -13.08 -1.19 11.80
N MET A 105 -12.22 -1.86 11.04
CA MET A 105 -12.26 -3.31 10.86
C MET A 105 -11.71 -4.08 12.08
N PHE A 106 -10.67 -3.56 12.75
CA PHE A 106 -9.96 -4.22 13.85
C PHE A 106 -10.34 -3.70 15.25
N ASP A 107 -10.94 -2.52 15.35
CA ASP A 107 -11.35 -1.86 16.60
C ASP A 107 -12.69 -2.40 17.17
N GLN A 108 -13.26 -3.44 16.54
CA GLN A 108 -14.50 -4.08 17.01
C GLN A 108 -14.28 -5.00 18.22
N ASP A 109 -13.01 -5.34 18.53
CA ASP A 109 -12.59 -6.20 19.64
C ASP A 109 -11.72 -5.41 20.64
N ASP A 110 -12.26 -4.33 21.18
CA ASP A 110 -11.62 -3.50 22.19
C ASP A 110 -11.66 -4.19 23.58
N ASP A 111 -10.92 -5.29 23.71
CA ASP A 111 -10.48 -5.88 25.00
C ASP A 111 -8.99 -6.28 24.95
N ILE A 112 -8.22 -5.67 24.04
CA ILE A 112 -6.75 -5.75 24.01
C ILE A 112 -6.21 -4.35 24.25
N GLY A 113 -5.97 -4.10 25.54
CA GLY A 113 -5.35 -2.93 26.15
C GLY A 113 -4.66 -1.95 25.22
N LEU A 114 -5.22 -0.73 25.21
CA LEU A 114 -4.59 0.53 24.86
C LEU A 114 -3.27 0.71 25.62
N VAL A 115 -2.21 0.05 25.14
CA VAL A 115 -0.85 0.27 25.62
C VAL A 115 -0.29 1.47 24.87
N SER A 116 -0.47 2.62 25.51
CA SER A 116 0.43 3.77 25.45
C SER A 116 1.86 3.34 25.15
N LEU A 117 2.41 3.73 24.00
CA LEU A 117 3.84 4.06 23.85
C LEU A 117 4.00 5.06 22.70
N CYS A 118 3.93 6.35 23.05
CA CYS A 118 4.85 7.32 22.47
C CYS A 118 6.25 6.90 22.91
N GLU A 119 6.97 6.18 22.05
CA GLU A 119 8.42 6.06 22.17
C GLU A 119 9.06 6.86 21.04
N GLU A 120 10.05 7.63 21.47
CA GLU A 120 10.73 8.74 20.82
C GLU A 120 11.17 8.44 19.39
N GLU A 121 10.89 9.37 18.47
CA GLU A 121 11.57 9.38 17.18
C GLU A 121 13.08 9.53 17.39
N PRO A 122 13.93 8.73 16.73
CA PRO A 122 15.34 9.03 16.68
C PRO A 122 15.52 10.27 15.80
N CYS A 123 15.71 11.43 16.42
CA CYS A 123 16.30 12.59 15.75
C CYS A 123 17.63 12.16 15.14
N SER A 124 17.70 12.01 13.82
CA SER A 124 18.98 11.70 13.16
C SER A 124 19.91 12.90 13.30
N SER A 125 20.96 12.68 14.10
CA SER A 125 22.10 13.56 14.34
C SER A 125 22.77 14.03 13.06
N GLY A 126 23.25 15.28 13.08
CA GLY A 126 23.79 16.02 11.95
C GLY A 126 25.09 15.47 11.33
N GLU A 127 25.34 16.00 10.13
CA GLU A 127 26.35 15.67 9.10
C GLU A 127 25.95 14.55 8.12
N LEU A 128 25.17 14.93 7.09
CA LEU A 128 24.95 14.12 5.89
C LEU A 128 26.18 14.21 4.98
N ASN A 129 26.75 13.08 4.57
CA ASN A 129 27.76 13.07 3.51
C ASN A 129 27.09 13.27 2.13
N TYR A 130 27.88 13.62 1.10
CA TYR A 130 27.34 13.91 -0.24
C TYR A 130 26.54 12.72 -0.83
N TYR A 131 26.98 11.48 -0.60
CA TYR A 131 26.26 10.29 -1.06
C TYR A 131 24.90 10.12 -0.38
N ASP A 132 24.80 10.41 0.92
CA ASP A 132 23.55 10.35 1.67
C ASP A 132 22.60 11.46 1.25
N LEU A 133 23.12 12.64 0.88
CA LEU A 133 22.32 13.72 0.30
C LEU A 133 21.75 13.32 -1.07
N VAL A 134 22.56 12.72 -1.95
CA VAL A 134 22.08 12.25 -3.26
C VAL A 134 21.05 11.12 -3.11
N ARG A 135 21.28 10.16 -2.20
CA ARG A 135 20.29 9.12 -1.89
C ARG A 135 18.99 9.69 -1.35
N THR A 136 19.09 10.71 -0.50
CA THR A 136 17.95 11.47 0.04
C THR A 136 17.17 12.15 -1.09
N GLU A 137 17.85 12.86 -1.99
CA GLU A 137 17.23 13.56 -3.12
C GLU A 137 16.48 12.60 -4.06
N ILE A 138 17.09 11.45 -4.40
CA ILE A 138 16.45 10.41 -5.21
C ILE A 138 15.15 9.91 -4.55
N ALA A 139 15.18 9.70 -3.23
CA ALA A 139 14.00 9.26 -2.48
C ALA A 139 12.90 10.34 -2.45
N GLU A 140 13.28 11.62 -2.30
CA GLU A 140 12.38 12.76 -2.36
C GLU A 140 11.72 12.91 -3.72
N GLU A 141 12.50 12.84 -4.80
CA GLU A 141 11.98 12.91 -6.16
C GLU A 141 11.03 11.73 -6.48
N ARG A 142 11.32 10.52 -5.97
CA ARG A 142 10.40 9.37 -6.08
C ARG A 142 9.08 9.61 -5.33
N GLN A 143 9.12 10.24 -4.15
CA GLN A 143 7.91 10.61 -3.41
C GLN A 143 7.13 11.69 -4.15
N TYR A 144 7.80 12.75 -4.58
CA TYR A 144 7.21 13.84 -5.35
C TYR A 144 6.54 13.31 -6.62
N LEU A 145 7.20 12.41 -7.35
CA LEU A 145 6.63 11.75 -8.52
C LEU A 145 5.37 10.94 -8.20
N ARG A 146 5.30 10.28 -7.04
CA ARG A 146 4.07 9.58 -6.59
C ARG A 146 2.93 10.56 -6.33
N GLU A 147 3.22 11.70 -5.71
CA GLU A 147 2.23 12.77 -5.48
C GLU A 147 1.74 13.39 -6.78
N LEU A 148 2.65 13.67 -7.73
CA LEU A 148 2.29 14.12 -9.07
C LEU A 148 1.41 13.09 -9.78
N ASN A 149 1.72 11.80 -9.66
CA ASN A 149 0.87 10.73 -10.20
C ASN A 149 -0.51 10.69 -9.53
N MET A 150 -0.63 10.95 -8.23
CA MET A 150 -1.92 11.06 -7.57
C MET A 150 -2.73 12.24 -8.14
N ILE A 151 -2.11 13.41 -8.28
CA ILE A 151 -2.74 14.60 -8.85
C ILE A 151 -3.19 14.32 -10.29
N ILE A 152 -2.35 13.71 -11.12
CA ILE A 152 -2.63 13.50 -12.55
C ILE A 152 -3.61 12.35 -12.78
N LYS A 153 -3.38 11.19 -12.17
CA LYS A 153 -4.12 9.94 -12.46
C LYS A 153 -5.37 9.75 -11.61
N VAL A 154 -5.49 10.44 -10.48
CA VAL A 154 -6.67 10.37 -9.60
C VAL A 154 -7.48 11.65 -9.70
N PHE A 155 -6.90 12.80 -9.32
CA PHE A 155 -7.64 14.05 -9.27
C PHE A 155 -7.99 14.56 -10.67
N ARG A 156 -6.99 14.83 -11.52
CA ARG A 156 -7.20 15.37 -12.86
C ARG A 156 -8.03 14.43 -13.74
N GLU A 157 -7.84 13.12 -13.62
CA GLU A 157 -8.65 12.12 -14.32
C GLU A 157 -10.14 12.18 -13.92
N ALA A 158 -10.45 12.45 -12.64
CA ALA A 158 -11.83 12.64 -12.20
C ALA A 158 -12.50 13.85 -12.88
N PHE A 159 -11.77 14.96 -13.06
CA PHE A 159 -12.29 16.13 -13.81
C PHE A 159 -12.45 15.84 -15.31
N LEU A 160 -11.54 15.05 -15.90
CA LEU A 160 -11.63 14.67 -17.31
C LEU A 160 -12.75 13.67 -17.61
N SER A 161 -13.13 12.87 -16.62
CA SER A 161 -14.19 11.87 -16.72
C SER A 161 -15.57 12.50 -16.91
N ASP A 162 -15.82 13.69 -16.34
CA ASP A 162 -17.09 14.42 -16.48
C ASP A 162 -16.97 15.67 -17.37
N LYS A 163 -16.92 15.43 -18.69
CA LYS A 163 -16.83 16.48 -19.72
C LYS A 163 -18.06 17.40 -19.79
N LYS A 164 -19.16 17.08 -19.10
CA LYS A 164 -20.35 17.94 -19.05
C LYS A 164 -20.21 19.02 -17.99
N LEU A 165 -19.49 18.73 -16.91
CA LEU A 165 -19.26 19.65 -15.80
C LEU A 165 -18.03 20.54 -16.00
N PHE A 166 -16.97 20.02 -16.61
CA PHE A 166 -15.69 20.74 -16.75
C PHE A 166 -15.25 20.84 -18.20
N LYS A 167 -14.94 22.06 -18.66
CA LYS A 167 -14.30 22.28 -19.96
C LYS A 167 -12.80 22.08 -19.86
N SER A 168 -12.16 21.64 -20.95
CA SER A 168 -10.70 21.45 -21.01
C SER A 168 -9.91 22.69 -20.57
N SER A 169 -10.38 23.90 -20.91
CA SER A 169 -9.75 25.17 -20.50
C SER A 169 -9.84 25.46 -18.99
N GLU A 170 -10.83 24.91 -18.29
CA GLU A 170 -10.97 25.07 -16.84
C GLU A 170 -10.05 24.10 -16.10
N ILE A 171 -9.98 22.87 -16.60
CA ILE A 171 -9.04 21.85 -16.12
C ILE A 171 -7.60 22.35 -16.30
N GLU A 172 -7.29 22.96 -17.45
CA GLU A 172 -5.97 23.55 -17.70
C GLU A 172 -5.64 24.72 -16.76
N LYS A 173 -6.63 25.51 -16.32
CA LYS A 173 -6.39 26.55 -15.29
C LYS A 173 -6.11 25.96 -13.91
N ILE A 174 -6.77 24.86 -13.54
CA ILE A 174 -6.62 24.22 -12.23
C ILE A 174 -5.25 23.53 -12.14
N PHE A 175 -4.89 22.75 -13.16
CA PHE A 175 -3.70 21.90 -13.13
C PHE A 175 -2.49 22.50 -13.85
N SER A 176 -2.70 23.55 -14.67
CA SER A 176 -1.64 24.26 -15.39
C SER A 176 -0.65 23.29 -16.08
N ASN A 177 0.64 23.48 -15.88
CA ASN A 177 1.74 22.71 -16.47
C ASN A 177 2.12 21.46 -15.64
N ILE A 178 1.20 20.88 -14.86
CA ILE A 178 1.51 19.71 -14.01
C ILE A 178 2.07 18.52 -14.81
N SER A 179 1.65 18.35 -16.06
CA SER A 179 2.16 17.30 -16.95
C SER A 179 3.63 17.53 -17.32
N ASP A 180 4.00 18.78 -17.58
CA ASP A 180 5.38 19.14 -17.92
C ASP A 180 6.30 18.99 -16.70
N ILE A 181 5.80 19.37 -15.50
CA ILE A 181 6.52 19.17 -14.23
C ILE A 181 6.75 17.68 -13.98
N HIS A 182 5.72 16.85 -14.16
CA HIS A 182 5.85 15.40 -14.05
C HIS A 182 6.85 14.84 -15.06
N GLU A 183 6.81 15.25 -16.32
CA GLU A 183 7.78 14.81 -17.32
C GLU A 183 9.22 15.21 -16.96
N LEU A 184 9.41 16.44 -16.48
CA LEU A 184 10.70 16.92 -16.01
C LEU A 184 11.21 16.08 -14.83
N THR A 185 10.39 15.87 -13.81
CA THR A 185 10.73 15.07 -12.62
C THR A 185 11.11 13.64 -13.00
N VAL A 186 10.36 12.99 -13.91
CA VAL A 186 10.71 11.63 -14.39
C VAL A 186 12.08 11.62 -15.07
N LYS A 187 12.37 12.60 -15.93
CA LYS A 187 13.65 12.69 -16.62
C LYS A 187 14.80 12.98 -15.67
N LEU A 188 14.61 13.91 -14.73
CA LEU A 188 15.61 14.29 -13.75
C LEU A 188 15.96 13.09 -12.85
N LEU A 189 14.94 12.45 -12.30
CA LEU A 189 15.11 11.26 -11.45
C LEU A 189 15.86 10.16 -12.20
N GLY A 190 15.44 9.84 -13.43
CA GLY A 190 16.11 8.83 -14.25
C GLY A 190 17.58 9.15 -14.51
N LEU A 191 17.92 10.39 -14.85
CA LEU A 191 19.31 10.82 -15.07
C LEU A 191 20.17 10.71 -13.80
N ILE A 192 19.61 11.05 -12.63
CA ILE A 192 20.33 10.94 -11.36
C ILE A 192 20.56 9.46 -11.02
N GLU A 193 19.54 8.62 -11.17
CA GLU A 193 19.63 7.17 -10.96
C GLU A 193 20.66 6.51 -11.90
N ASP A 194 20.59 6.81 -13.20
CA ASP A 194 21.56 6.34 -14.19
C ASP A 194 22.99 6.75 -13.83
N THR A 195 23.18 8.01 -13.39
CA THR A 195 24.51 8.52 -13.02
C THR A 195 25.06 7.79 -11.79
N VAL A 196 24.22 7.54 -10.78
CA VAL A 196 24.62 6.79 -9.57
C VAL A 196 24.94 5.35 -9.92
N GLU A 197 24.12 4.68 -10.73
CA GLU A 197 24.35 3.29 -11.17
C GLU A 197 25.66 3.14 -11.95
N MET A 198 25.95 4.10 -12.84
CA MET A 198 27.20 4.11 -13.63
C MET A 198 28.45 4.48 -12.81
N THR A 199 28.28 4.99 -11.59
CA THR A 199 29.40 5.33 -10.70
C THR A 199 29.80 4.15 -9.80
N ASP A 200 28.94 3.12 -9.69
CA ASP A 200 29.11 1.97 -8.79
C ASP A 200 29.65 0.71 -9.52
N GLU A 201 30.71 0.86 -10.32
CA GLU A 201 31.65 -0.24 -10.61
C GLU A 201 33.05 0.35 -10.86
N GLY A 202 33.84 0.51 -9.80
CA GLY A 202 35.30 0.65 -9.88
C GLY A 202 35.83 1.77 -10.79
N SER A 203 35.79 3.00 -10.31
CA SER A 203 36.74 4.04 -10.73
C SER A 203 37.65 4.39 -9.53
N PRO A 204 38.95 4.66 -9.77
CA PRO A 204 40.01 4.61 -8.75
C PRO A 204 39.85 5.60 -7.60
#